data_AF-A0A444ZPD6-F1
#
_entry.id   AF-A0A444ZPD6-F1
#
_cell.length_a   1.000
_cell.length_b   1.000
_cell.length_c   1.000
_cell.angle_alpha   90.00
_cell.angle_beta   90.00
_cell.angle_gamma   90.00
#
_symmetry.space_group_name_H-M   'P 1'
#
loop_
_entity.id
_entity.type
_entity.pdbx_description
1 polymer ?
#
loop_
_entity_poly.entity_id
_entity_poly.type
_entity_poly.pdbx_seq_one_letter_code
_entity_poly.pdbx_strand_id
1 'polypeptide(L)'
;MKKIATHKRILGAYKEKLAPVQQMKLDKWIKLRISKNPHKLGVNLKNHTCTYNLWQLTGESCVYTVVAISRVRVKSTKDFVSLFLTMEAIRKTYDICINPNDPPRIVRPTGRLTKRRKEAIQPRAPTNGHKVRMTFQVTCSKCEEKGDYFKTCKEAPKNPNWQPKRKK
;
A
#
# COMPACT_ATOMS: atom_id res chain seq x y z
N MET A 1 -7.60 19.94 -43.79
CA MET A 1 -7.21 19.52 -42.42
C MET A 1 -6.26 20.48 -41.67
N LYS A 2 -5.35 21.22 -42.34
CA LYS A 2 -4.37 22.11 -41.68
C LYS A 2 -4.99 23.19 -40.78
N LYS A 3 -6.10 23.83 -41.20
CA LYS A 3 -6.83 24.86 -40.42
C LYS A 3 -7.30 24.38 -39.04
N ILE A 4 -7.71 23.12 -38.92
CA ILE A 4 -8.18 22.54 -37.65
C ILE A 4 -7.00 22.33 -36.69
N ALA A 5 -5.83 21.94 -37.20
CA ALA A 5 -4.63 21.73 -36.39
C ALA A 5 -4.06 23.04 -35.83
N THR A 6 -4.04 24.11 -36.63
CA THR A 6 -3.65 25.45 -36.17
C THR A 6 -4.62 26.00 -35.14
N HIS A 7 -5.93 25.90 -35.38
CA HIS A 7 -6.94 26.37 -34.44
C HIS A 7 -6.90 25.62 -33.10
N LYS A 8 -6.50 24.33 -33.10
CA LYS A 8 -6.27 23.55 -31.87
C LYS A 8 -5.06 24.03 -31.08
N ARG A 9 -3.95 24.37 -31.75
CA ARG A 9 -2.75 24.89 -31.08
C ARG A 9 -3.02 26.24 -30.44
N ILE A 10 -3.73 27.12 -31.14
CA ILE A 10 -4.09 28.46 -30.64
C ILE A 10 -4.96 28.36 -29.40
N LEU A 11 -6.03 27.55 -29.44
CA LEU A 11 -6.92 27.36 -28.28
C LEU A 11 -6.26 26.65 -27.11
N GLY A 12 -5.31 25.74 -27.36
CA GLY A 12 -4.58 25.04 -26.30
C GLY A 12 -3.54 25.91 -25.58
N ALA A 13 -3.05 26.97 -26.22
CA ALA A 13 -2.06 27.91 -25.67
C ALA A 13 -2.70 29.15 -25.02
N TYR A 14 -4.00 29.36 -25.19
CA TYR A 14 -4.72 30.51 -24.67
C TYR A 14 -4.94 30.41 -23.15
N LYS A 15 -4.56 31.47 -22.42
CA LYS A 15 -4.56 31.50 -20.94
C LYS A 15 -5.75 32.23 -20.32
N GLU A 16 -6.53 32.99 -21.11
CA GLU A 16 -7.69 33.73 -20.62
C GLU A 16 -8.97 32.89 -20.66
N LYS A 17 -10.08 33.44 -20.14
CA LYS A 17 -11.38 32.76 -20.11
C LYS A 17 -11.92 32.61 -21.54
N LEU A 18 -12.00 31.37 -22.01
CA LEU A 18 -12.61 31.03 -23.30
C LEU A 18 -14.13 31.21 -23.25
N ALA A 19 -14.72 31.55 -24.39
CA ALA A 19 -16.17 31.54 -24.54
C ALA A 19 -16.72 30.13 -24.22
N PRO A 20 -17.91 30.00 -23.62
CA PRO A 20 -18.45 28.70 -23.17
C PRO A 20 -18.44 27.62 -24.26
N VAL A 21 -18.73 27.97 -25.51
CA VAL A 21 -18.72 27.05 -26.67
C VAL A 21 -17.30 26.58 -27.01
N GLN A 22 -16.29 27.43 -26.86
CA GLN A 22 -14.88 27.08 -27.12
C GLN A 22 -14.33 26.21 -25.99
N GLN A 23 -14.69 26.52 -24.74
CA GLN A 23 -14.36 25.72 -23.56
C GLN A 23 -14.98 24.32 -23.66
N MET A 24 -16.26 24.21 -24.01
CA MET A 24 -16.94 22.93 -24.19
C MET A 24 -16.33 22.10 -25.32
N LYS A 25 -15.90 22.75 -26.41
CA LYS A 25 -15.13 22.09 -27.47
C LYS A 25 -13.78 21.59 -26.93
N LEU A 26 -13.02 22.42 -26.23
CA LEU A 26 -11.73 22.06 -25.63
C LEU A 26 -11.86 20.90 -24.63
N ASP A 27 -12.85 20.93 -23.75
CA ASP A 27 -13.09 19.88 -22.76
C ASP A 27 -13.50 18.55 -23.44
N LYS A 28 -14.25 18.62 -24.54
CA LYS A 28 -14.52 17.45 -25.40
C LYS A 28 -13.24 16.89 -26.05
N TRP A 29 -12.25 17.73 -26.35
CA TRP A 29 -10.93 17.28 -26.83
C TRP A 29 -10.05 16.71 -25.71
N ILE A 30 -10.13 17.26 -24.50
CA ILE A 30 -9.36 16.81 -23.33
C ILE A 30 -9.88 15.46 -22.81
N LYS A 31 -11.20 15.25 -22.90
CA LYS A 31 -11.86 13.99 -22.56
C LYS A 31 -11.93 13.09 -23.80
N LEU A 32 -10.84 12.38 -24.07
CA LEU A 32 -10.78 11.44 -25.19
C LEU A 32 -11.47 10.13 -24.81
N ARG A 33 -12.45 9.74 -25.63
CA ARG A 33 -13.08 8.42 -25.57
C ARG A 33 -12.36 7.52 -26.58
N ILE A 34 -11.53 6.62 -26.08
CA ILE A 34 -10.83 5.65 -26.91
C ILE A 34 -11.70 4.39 -26.95
N SER A 35 -12.03 3.96 -28.17
CA SER A 35 -12.86 2.79 -28.43
C SER A 35 -11.98 1.66 -28.96
N LYS A 36 -11.79 0.62 -28.15
CA LYS A 36 -11.67 -0.77 -28.62
C LYS A 36 -12.92 -1.46 -28.06
N ASN A 37 -13.69 -2.19 -28.88
CA ASN A 37 -14.96 -2.83 -28.50
C ASN A 37 -14.90 -3.59 -27.14
N PRO A 38 -16.01 -3.71 -26.38
CA PRO A 38 -17.21 -2.88 -26.31
C PRO A 38 -17.09 -1.75 -25.26
N HIS A 39 -15.99 -1.69 -24.51
CA HIS A 39 -15.83 -0.75 -23.41
C HIS A 39 -15.22 0.56 -23.89
N LYS A 40 -16.05 1.60 -23.91
CA LYS A 40 -15.60 2.95 -24.25
C LYS A 40 -14.82 3.54 -23.07
N LEU A 41 -13.51 3.61 -23.22
CA LEU A 41 -12.57 4.09 -22.20
C LEU A 41 -12.36 5.59 -22.31
N GLY A 42 -12.71 6.32 -21.25
CA GLY A 42 -12.44 7.74 -21.10
C GLY A 42 -11.07 7.99 -20.45
N VAL A 43 -10.28 8.87 -21.07
CA VAL A 43 -9.06 9.44 -20.50
C VAL A 43 -9.24 10.96 -20.43
N ASN A 44 -8.90 11.55 -19.28
CA ASN A 44 -8.83 12.99 -19.10
C ASN A 44 -7.37 13.39 -18.90
N LEU A 45 -6.81 14.04 -19.93
CA LEU A 45 -5.41 14.46 -19.94
C LEU A 45 -5.13 15.66 -19.00
N LYS A 46 -6.14 16.46 -18.66
CA LYS A 46 -5.97 17.63 -17.77
C LYS A 46 -5.89 17.21 -16.31
N ASN A 47 -6.69 16.21 -15.93
CA ASN A 47 -6.79 15.76 -14.54
C ASN A 47 -5.95 14.51 -14.25
N HIS A 48 -5.20 14.00 -15.24
CA HIS A 48 -4.42 12.77 -15.14
C HIS A 48 -5.28 11.57 -14.71
N THR A 49 -6.51 11.47 -15.23
CA THR A 49 -7.45 10.39 -14.88
C THR A 49 -7.75 9.47 -16.05
N CYS A 50 -7.92 8.19 -15.74
CA CYS A 50 -8.26 7.12 -16.69
C CYS A 50 -9.42 6.31 -16.10
N THR A 51 -10.26 5.71 -16.94
CA THR A 51 -11.40 4.88 -16.50
C THR A 51 -11.00 3.73 -15.57
N TYR A 52 -9.79 3.18 -15.74
CA TYR A 52 -9.26 2.12 -14.87
C TYR A 52 -8.54 2.66 -13.62
N ASN A 53 -8.51 3.98 -13.40
CA ASN A 53 -7.75 4.66 -12.34
C ASN A 53 -6.25 4.32 -12.28
N LEU A 54 -5.71 3.60 -13.28
CA LEU A 54 -4.32 3.14 -13.31
C LEU A 54 -3.36 4.32 -13.10
N TRP A 55 -3.61 5.43 -13.78
CA TRP A 55 -2.78 6.63 -13.68
C TRP A 55 -2.83 7.29 -12.29
N GLN A 56 -3.95 7.20 -11.58
CA GLN A 56 -4.07 7.72 -10.21
C GLN A 56 -3.35 6.79 -9.21
N LEU A 57 -3.31 5.49 -9.49
CA LEU A 57 -2.67 4.50 -8.62
C LEU A 57 -1.16 4.43 -8.80
N THR A 58 -0.68 4.44 -10.04
CA THR A 58 0.75 4.26 -10.34
C THR A 58 1.48 5.57 -10.59
N GLY A 59 0.77 6.66 -10.88
CA GLY A 59 1.37 7.91 -11.34
C GLY A 59 1.92 7.84 -12.78
N GLU A 60 1.77 6.71 -13.46
CA GLU A 60 2.21 6.49 -14.84
C GLU A 60 1.05 6.61 -15.84
N SER A 61 1.35 7.15 -17.02
CA SER A 61 0.38 7.21 -18.11
C SER A 61 -0.02 5.81 -18.57
N CYS A 62 -1.30 5.48 -18.56
CA CYS A 62 -1.79 4.19 -19.07
C CYS A 62 -1.65 4.10 -20.61
N VAL A 63 -1.76 2.89 -21.17
CA VAL A 63 -1.70 2.68 -22.63
C VAL A 63 -2.71 3.58 -23.39
N TYR A 64 -3.91 3.76 -22.84
CA TYR A 64 -4.91 4.65 -23.41
C TYR A 64 -4.51 6.12 -23.33
N THR A 65 -3.82 6.53 -22.27
CA THR A 65 -3.23 7.88 -22.17
C THR A 65 -2.20 8.11 -23.25
N VAL A 66 -1.31 7.15 -23.51
CA VAL A 66 -0.29 7.25 -24.58
C VAL A 66 -0.97 7.42 -25.94
N VAL A 67 -2.02 6.64 -26.22
CA VAL A 67 -2.83 6.79 -27.45
C VAL A 67 -3.58 8.13 -27.50
N ALA A 68 -4.06 8.64 -26.37
CA ALA A 68 -4.70 9.95 -26.29
C ALA A 68 -3.71 11.08 -26.62
N ILE A 69 -2.52 11.03 -26.02
CA ILE A 69 -1.44 12.01 -26.23
C ILE A 69 -0.99 12.02 -27.69
N SER A 70 -0.78 10.83 -28.29
CA SER A 70 -0.37 10.73 -29.70
C SER A 70 -1.39 11.30 -30.68
N ARG A 71 -2.68 11.25 -30.33
CA ARG A 71 -3.77 11.87 -31.11
C ARG A 71 -3.84 13.39 -30.95
N VAL A 72 -3.54 13.91 -29.77
CA VAL A 72 -3.61 15.35 -29.49
C VAL A 72 -2.41 16.10 -30.09
N ARG A 73 -1.22 15.48 -30.16
CA ARG A 73 0.02 16.06 -30.75
C ARG A 73 0.40 17.45 -30.19
N VAL A 74 0.05 17.74 -28.93
CA VAL A 74 0.36 19.04 -28.29
C VAL A 74 1.52 18.92 -27.29
N LYS A 75 1.71 17.76 -26.65
CA LYS A 75 2.72 17.55 -25.60
C LYS A 75 3.38 16.18 -25.74
N SER A 76 4.58 16.04 -25.16
CA SER A 76 5.30 14.78 -25.10
C SER A 76 4.67 13.87 -24.02
N THR A 77 4.87 12.56 -24.12
CA THR A 77 4.38 11.62 -23.10
C THR A 77 5.00 11.85 -21.72
N LYS A 78 6.24 12.37 -21.68
CA LYS A 78 6.96 12.70 -20.45
C LYS A 78 6.25 13.76 -19.60
N ASP A 79 5.54 14.69 -20.25
CA ASP A 79 4.84 15.79 -19.58
C ASP A 79 3.64 15.36 -18.73
N PHE A 80 3.23 14.09 -18.87
CA PHE A 80 2.05 13.52 -18.22
C PHE A 80 2.41 12.47 -17.16
N VAL A 81 3.69 12.14 -16.99
CA VAL A 81 4.13 11.22 -15.95
C VAL A 81 4.23 11.98 -14.61
N SER A 82 3.92 11.31 -13.51
CA SER A 82 4.13 11.85 -12.16
C SER A 82 5.55 12.38 -11.98
N LEU A 83 5.68 13.55 -11.35
CA LEU A 83 6.97 14.15 -11.01
C LEU A 83 7.88 13.17 -10.25
N PHE A 84 7.32 12.30 -9.42
CA PHE A 84 8.07 11.30 -8.63
C PHE A 84 8.81 10.26 -9.48
N LEU A 85 8.40 10.06 -10.73
CA LEU A 85 9.00 9.09 -11.65
C LEU A 85 9.98 9.75 -12.63
N THR A 86 10.23 11.06 -12.47
CA THR A 86 11.24 11.76 -13.26
C THR A 86 12.63 11.48 -12.72
N MET A 87 13.63 11.43 -13.62
CA MET A 87 15.03 11.30 -13.23
C MET A 87 15.48 12.42 -12.28
N GLU A 88 14.89 13.60 -12.39
CA GLU A 88 15.14 14.71 -11.46
C GLU A 88 14.68 14.41 -10.05
N ALA A 89 13.47 13.85 -9.88
CA ALA A 89 12.98 13.44 -8.57
C ALA A 89 13.85 12.33 -7.99
N ILE A 90 14.20 11.31 -8.78
CA ILE A 90 15.10 10.23 -8.35
C ILE A 90 16.45 10.78 -7.88
N ARG A 91 17.07 11.66 -8.68
CA ARG A 91 18.34 12.29 -8.30
C ARG A 91 18.22 13.07 -6.99
N LYS A 92 17.14 13.83 -6.81
CA LYS A 92 16.87 14.56 -5.55
C LYS A 92 16.70 13.63 -4.35
N THR A 93 16.08 12.46 -4.51
CA THR A 93 15.96 11.48 -3.40
C THR A 93 17.32 10.92 -2.99
N TYR A 94 18.19 10.65 -3.95
CA TYR A 94 19.53 10.09 -3.70
C TYR A 94 20.62 11.15 -3.46
N ASP A 95 20.30 12.44 -3.63
CA ASP A 95 21.18 13.56 -3.26
C ASP A 95 21.44 13.59 -1.74
N ILE A 96 20.51 13.03 -0.96
CA ILE A 96 20.70 12.82 0.47
C ILE A 96 21.70 11.67 0.67
N CYS A 97 22.95 12.01 1.00
CA CYS A 97 23.91 11.03 1.49
C CYS A 97 23.43 10.47 2.83
N ILE A 98 22.88 9.25 2.81
CA ILE A 98 22.68 8.46 4.03
C ILE A 98 24.04 7.89 4.41
N ASN A 99 24.75 8.61 5.29
CA ASN A 99 26.05 8.17 5.77
C ASN A 99 25.85 6.91 6.64
N PRO A 100 26.45 5.75 6.32
CA PRO A 100 26.21 4.50 7.06
C PRO A 100 26.66 4.57 8.53
N ASN A 101 27.49 5.54 8.88
CA ASN A 101 28.00 5.74 10.23
C ASN A 101 27.06 6.54 11.15
N ASP A 102 26.07 7.25 10.59
CA ASP A 102 25.11 8.06 11.34
C ASP A 102 23.68 7.59 11.05
N PRO A 103 23.26 6.44 11.63
CA PRO A 103 21.92 5.94 11.42
C PRO A 103 20.90 6.98 11.92
N PRO A 104 19.91 7.36 11.10
CA PRO A 104 18.90 8.33 11.51
C PRO A 104 18.19 7.81 12.76
N ARG A 105 18.12 8.66 13.79
CA ARG A 105 17.53 8.32 15.08
C ARG A 105 16.06 7.95 14.88
N ILE A 106 15.73 6.66 14.98
CA ILE A 106 14.35 6.16 14.89
C ILE A 106 13.59 6.66 16.12
N VAL A 107 12.91 7.79 16.00
CA VAL A 107 12.02 8.29 17.04
C VAL A 107 10.67 7.58 16.87
N ARG A 108 10.20 6.91 17.92
CA ARG A 108 8.82 6.39 17.94
C ARG A 108 7.90 7.60 17.84
N PRO A 109 6.87 7.59 16.97
CA PRO A 109 5.91 8.68 16.89
C PRO A 109 5.33 8.96 18.28
N THR A 110 5.43 10.21 18.73
CA THR A 110 4.82 10.70 19.97
C THR A 110 3.30 10.65 19.81
N GLY A 111 2.68 9.51 20.08
CA GLY A 111 1.25 9.37 19.83
C GLY A 111 0.65 7.96 19.82
N ARG A 112 1.43 6.89 20.00
CA ARG A 112 0.79 5.60 20.31
C ARG A 112 0.27 5.64 21.75
N LEU A 113 -0.91 6.26 21.91
CA LEU A 113 -1.76 6.09 23.08
C LEU A 113 -1.93 4.58 23.26
N THR A 114 -1.20 4.02 24.23
CA THR A 114 -1.59 2.74 24.83
C THR A 114 -3.05 2.92 25.20
N LYS A 115 -3.94 2.19 24.51
CA LYS A 115 -5.36 2.14 24.82
C LYS A 115 -5.43 1.71 26.29
N ARG A 116 -5.51 2.67 27.22
CA ARG A 116 -5.86 2.36 28.60
C ARG A 116 -7.25 1.78 28.48
N ARG A 117 -7.38 0.49 28.79
CA ARG A 117 -8.66 -0.17 28.89
C ARG A 117 -9.51 0.72 29.80
N LYS A 118 -10.64 1.24 29.31
CA LYS A 118 -11.63 1.88 30.18
C LYS A 118 -11.88 0.89 31.30
N GLU A 119 -11.49 1.23 32.52
CA GLU A 119 -11.99 0.48 33.67
C GLU A 119 -13.51 0.62 33.60
N ALA A 120 -14.19 -0.51 33.46
CA ALA A 120 -15.63 -0.51 33.44
C ALA A 120 -16.10 0.08 34.77
N ILE A 121 -16.98 1.09 34.71
CA ILE A 121 -17.61 1.73 35.88
C ILE A 121 -18.51 0.74 36.64
N GLN A 122 -18.70 -0.47 36.11
CA GLN A 122 -19.44 -1.53 36.74
C GLN A 122 -18.54 -2.29 37.73
N PRO A 123 -18.99 -2.53 38.98
CA PRO A 123 -18.37 -3.52 39.85
C PRO A 123 -18.20 -4.81 39.06
N ARG A 124 -17.01 -5.42 39.15
CA ARG A 124 -16.78 -6.74 38.55
C ARG A 124 -17.85 -7.66 39.11
N ALA A 125 -18.71 -8.20 38.25
CA ALA A 125 -19.62 -9.28 38.63
C ALA A 125 -18.80 -10.37 39.34
N PRO A 126 -19.34 -11.03 40.38
CA PRO A 126 -18.62 -12.05 41.11
C PRO A 126 -18.08 -13.05 40.10
N THR A 127 -16.76 -13.18 40.04
CA THR A 127 -16.14 -14.21 39.21
C THR A 127 -16.63 -15.54 39.75
N ASN A 128 -17.55 -16.16 39.02
CA ASN A 128 -17.96 -17.54 39.26
C ASN A 128 -16.68 -18.37 39.43
N GLY A 129 -16.48 -18.94 40.63
CA GLY A 129 -15.23 -19.55 41.10
C GLY A 129 -14.76 -20.78 40.33
N HIS A 130 -15.37 -21.08 39.18
CA HIS A 130 -15.09 -22.25 38.36
C HIS A 130 -14.10 -22.02 37.21
N LYS A 131 -13.56 -20.81 37.03
CA LYS A 131 -12.42 -20.62 36.11
C LYS A 131 -11.11 -21.02 36.80
N VAL A 132 -10.98 -22.31 37.06
CA VAL A 132 -9.70 -22.90 37.51
C VAL A 132 -8.68 -22.59 36.41
N ARG A 133 -7.65 -21.82 36.76
CA ARG A 133 -6.47 -21.65 35.92
C ARG A 133 -5.78 -23.01 35.90
N MET A 134 -6.11 -23.84 34.90
CA MET A 134 -5.60 -25.20 34.81
C MET A 134 -4.11 -25.13 34.46
N THR A 135 -3.26 -25.08 35.49
CA THR A 135 -1.83 -25.27 35.34
C THR A 135 -1.62 -26.72 34.99
N PHE A 136 -1.34 -27.01 33.71
CA PHE A 136 -0.96 -28.34 33.27
C PHE A 136 0.33 -28.72 33.99
N GLN A 137 0.23 -29.59 35.00
CA GLN A 137 1.39 -30.23 35.59
C GLN A 137 1.90 -31.26 34.57
N VAL A 138 3.14 -31.08 34.12
CA VAL A 138 3.79 -32.02 33.23
C VAL A 138 4.23 -33.23 34.07
N THR A 139 3.83 -34.43 33.66
CA THR A 139 4.32 -35.68 34.25
C THR A 139 5.50 -36.18 33.43
N CYS A 140 6.62 -36.44 34.09
CA CYS A 140 7.82 -36.98 33.48
C CYS A 140 7.57 -38.42 33.03
N SER A 141 7.80 -38.72 31.75
CA SER A 141 7.58 -40.08 31.24
C SER A 141 8.65 -41.09 31.68
N LYS A 142 9.73 -40.66 32.35
CA LYS A 142 10.87 -41.50 32.79
C LYS A 142 10.70 -41.97 34.24
N CYS A 143 10.41 -41.06 35.16
CA CYS A 143 10.20 -41.35 36.59
C CYS A 143 8.73 -41.33 37.02
N GLU A 144 7.80 -40.87 36.17
CA GLU A 144 6.37 -40.69 36.45
C GLU A 144 6.05 -39.62 37.52
N GLU A 145 7.05 -38.86 37.96
CA GLU A 145 6.85 -37.72 38.85
C GLU A 145 6.35 -36.49 38.09
N LYS A 146 5.69 -35.57 38.83
CA LYS A 146 5.13 -34.33 38.26
C LYS A 146 6.10 -33.17 38.48
N GLY A 147 6.32 -32.37 37.44
CA GLY A 147 7.05 -31.09 37.55
C GLY A 147 8.23 -30.95 36.60
N ASP A 148 8.68 -32.03 35.96
CA ASP A 148 9.83 -32.03 35.06
C ASP A 148 9.59 -32.84 33.77
N TYR A 149 10.41 -32.58 32.76
CA TYR A 149 10.39 -33.31 31.50
C TYR A 149 11.41 -34.44 31.54
N PHE A 150 11.19 -35.52 30.78
CA PHE A 150 12.12 -36.67 30.72
C PHE A 150 13.57 -36.27 30.34
N LYS A 151 13.74 -35.14 29.64
CA LYS A 151 15.06 -34.59 29.27
C LYS A 151 15.81 -33.97 30.45
N THR A 152 15.08 -33.43 31.42
CA THR A 152 15.63 -32.75 32.61
C THR A 152 15.60 -33.65 33.86
N CYS A 153 15.00 -34.83 33.74
CA CYS A 153 14.86 -35.81 34.81
C CYS A 153 16.21 -36.45 35.18
N LYS A 154 16.62 -36.25 36.43
CA LYS A 154 17.86 -36.81 37.01
C LYS A 154 17.70 -38.23 37.54
N GLU A 155 16.47 -38.68 37.73
CA GLU A 155 16.18 -39.98 38.35
C GLU A 155 16.35 -41.14 37.36
N ALA A 156 16.59 -42.33 37.91
CA ALA A 156 16.60 -43.57 37.13
C ALA A 156 15.21 -43.86 36.57
N PRO A 157 15.11 -44.50 35.39
CA PRO A 157 13.81 -44.87 34.85
C PRO A 157 13.11 -45.86 35.77
N LYS A 158 11.85 -45.59 36.10
CA LYS A 158 11.05 -46.47 36.97
C LYS A 158 10.76 -47.82 36.29
N ASN A 159 10.70 -47.83 34.96
CA ASN A 159 10.63 -49.04 34.15
C ASN A 159 12.03 -49.40 33.62
N PRO A 160 12.57 -50.59 33.91
CA PRO A 160 13.90 -51.01 33.44
C PRO A 160 14.00 -51.14 31.91
N ASN A 161 12.89 -51.25 31.18
CA ASN A 161 12.85 -51.29 29.72
C ASN A 161 12.43 -49.94 29.09
N TRP A 162 12.61 -48.84 29.82
CA TRP A 162 12.23 -47.52 29.33
C TRP A 162 13.15 -47.04 28.20
N GLN A 163 12.55 -46.57 27.10
CA GLN A 163 13.25 -45.98 25.96
C GLN A 163 12.64 -44.61 25.63
N PRO A 164 13.46 -43.57 25.35
CA PRO A 164 12.96 -42.27 24.97
C PRO A 164 12.24 -42.34 23.61
N LYS A 165 11.01 -41.81 23.55
CA LYS A 165 10.25 -41.74 22.30
C LYS A 165 10.98 -40.85 21.29
N ARG A 166 11.41 -41.42 20.17
CA ARG A 166 11.94 -40.66 19.03
C ARG A 166 10.77 -40.00 18.28
N LYS A 167 10.98 -38.79 17.76
CA LYS A 167 9.98 -38.12 16.92
C LYS A 167 9.77 -38.98 15.66
N LYS A 168 8.51 -39.26 15.31
CA LYS A 168 8.15 -39.78 13.99
C LYS A 168 8.37 -38.70 12.94
#